data_AF-A0A2G6QZB4-F1
#
_entry.id   AF-A0A2G6QZB4-F1
#
_cell.length_a   1.000
_cell.length_b   1.000
_cell.length_c   1.000
_cell.angle_alpha   90.00
_cell.angle_beta   90.00
_cell.angle_gamma   90.00
#
_symmetry.space_group_name_H-M   'P 1'
#
loop_
_entity.id
_entity.type
_entity.pdbx_description
1 polymer ?
#
loop_
_entity_poly.entity_id
_entity_poly.type
_entity_poly.pdbx_seq_one_letter_code
_entity_poly.pdbx_strand_id
1 'polypeptide(L)'
;TPAFSKDKIVSLGDIAIYTQTDEKPLSEVLTLIKEKEGGKKAEFSEKLDNPTAVKYMEEVLPDYDKDRVYPSDIKKLISWYNLLIENDITDFEEKEEK
;
A
#
# COMPACT_ATOMS: atom_id res chain seq x y z
N THR A 1 16.95 21.94 -0.32
CA THR A 1 18.15 21.15 -0.68
C THR A 1 17.87 20.43 -1.98
N PRO A 2 18.77 20.45 -2.98
CA PRO A 2 18.47 19.90 -4.30
C PRO A 2 18.38 18.38 -4.22
N ALA A 3 17.31 17.80 -4.78
CA ALA A 3 17.12 16.35 -4.85
C ALA A 3 18.08 15.77 -5.91
N PHE A 4 18.93 14.85 -5.50
CA PHE A 4 19.84 14.16 -6.42
C PHE A 4 19.08 13.06 -7.16
N SER A 5 19.33 12.89 -8.46
CA SER A 5 18.71 11.89 -9.35
C SER A 5 19.02 10.41 -9.01
N LYS A 6 19.40 10.12 -7.76
CA LYS A 6 19.57 8.78 -7.20
C LYS A 6 18.39 8.38 -6.29
N ASP A 7 17.57 9.34 -5.90
CA ASP A 7 16.29 9.10 -5.23
C ASP A 7 15.27 8.61 -6.26
N LYS A 8 14.74 7.40 -6.07
CA LYS A 8 13.60 6.92 -6.87
C LYS A 8 12.37 7.73 -6.49
N ILE A 9 12.11 8.80 -7.21
CA ILE A 9 10.86 9.55 -7.13
C ILE A 9 9.81 8.69 -7.82
N VAL A 10 8.91 8.12 -7.03
CA VAL A 10 7.77 7.33 -7.52
C VAL A 10 6.51 8.06 -7.06
N SER A 11 5.63 8.40 -8.00
CA SER A 11 4.32 8.95 -7.66
C SER A 11 3.48 7.83 -7.09
N LEU A 12 2.99 7.99 -5.85
CA LEU A 12 2.14 6.97 -5.21
C LEU A 12 0.84 6.73 -6.00
N GLY A 13 0.37 7.72 -6.75
CA GLY A 13 -0.81 7.63 -7.62
C GLY A 13 -0.59 6.89 -8.94
N ASP A 14 0.66 6.73 -9.40
CA ASP A 14 0.99 5.93 -10.59
C ASP A 14 1.18 4.45 -10.27
N ILE A 15 1.02 4.04 -9.01
CA ILE A 15 1.24 2.67 -8.56
C ILE A 15 -0.11 1.96 -8.48
N ALA A 16 -0.20 0.81 -9.15
CA ALA A 16 -1.31 -0.11 -9.05
C ALA A 16 -0.80 -1.51 -8.66
N ILE A 17 -1.63 -2.23 -7.92
CA ILE A 17 -1.45 -3.62 -7.53
C ILE A 17 -2.20 -4.48 -8.55
N TYR A 18 -1.51 -5.44 -9.14
CA TYR A 18 -2.14 -6.43 -10.00
C TYR A 18 -2.96 -7.41 -9.16
N THR A 19 -4.20 -7.63 -9.57
CA THR A 19 -5.09 -8.71 -9.10
C THR A 19 -5.23 -9.76 -10.19
N GLN A 20 -5.85 -10.91 -9.88
CA GLN A 20 -6.04 -12.00 -10.83
C GLN A 20 -6.75 -11.58 -12.12
N THR A 21 -7.59 -10.54 -12.05
CA THR A 21 -8.45 -10.12 -13.16
C THR A 21 -8.19 -8.69 -13.60
N ASP A 22 -7.81 -7.79 -12.69
CA ASP A 22 -7.70 -6.36 -12.93
C ASP A 22 -6.52 -5.71 -12.18
N GLU A 23 -6.25 -4.43 -12.45
CA GLU A 23 -5.28 -3.61 -11.71
C GLU A 23 -6.04 -2.72 -10.73
N LYS A 24 -5.69 -2.78 -9.43
CA LYS A 24 -6.28 -1.90 -8.42
C LYS A 24 -5.30 -0.80 -8.02
N PRO A 25 -5.70 0.48 -8.02
CA PRO A 25 -4.82 1.57 -7.63
C PRO A 25 -4.44 1.46 -6.15
N LEU A 26 -3.25 1.94 -5.80
CA LEU A 26 -2.74 1.91 -4.43
C LEU A 26 -3.72 2.56 -3.42
N SER A 27 -4.38 3.65 -3.84
CA SER A 27 -5.37 4.40 -3.05
C SER A 27 -6.52 3.52 -2.53
N GLU A 28 -7.07 2.64 -3.38
CA GLU A 28 -8.11 1.69 -2.97
C GLU A 28 -7.57 0.68 -1.96
N VAL A 29 -6.37 0.15 -2.19
CA VAL A 29 -5.73 -0.83 -1.31
C VAL A 29 -5.45 -0.22 0.06
N LEU A 30 -4.95 1.02 0.11
CA LEU A 30 -4.72 1.76 1.35
C LEU A 30 -6.03 2.02 2.11
N THR A 31 -7.13 2.23 1.40
CA THR A 31 -8.46 2.39 2.01
C THR A 31 -8.93 1.08 2.65
N LEU A 32 -8.81 -0.06 1.96
CA LEU A 32 -9.11 -1.37 2.52
C LEU A 32 -8.27 -1.69 3.76
N ILE A 33 -6.98 -1.34 3.72
CA ILE A 33 -6.06 -1.45 4.87
C ILE A 33 -6.56 -0.58 6.03
N LYS A 34 -6.94 0.67 5.75
CA LYS A 34 -7.46 1.62 6.74
C LYS A 34 -8.75 1.11 7.39
N GLU A 35 -9.69 0.59 6.61
CA GLU A 35 -10.93 0.01 7.13
C GLU A 35 -10.67 -1.16 8.06
N LYS A 36 -9.71 -2.02 7.71
CA LYS A 36 -9.32 -3.18 8.51
C LYS A 36 -8.61 -2.79 9.82
N GLU A 37 -7.67 -1.83 9.77
CA GLU A 37 -6.93 -1.34 10.94
C GLU A 37 -7.72 -0.29 11.76
N GLY A 38 -8.87 0.14 11.27
CA GLY A 38 -9.70 1.17 11.91
C GLY A 38 -9.01 2.53 11.96
N GLY A 39 -8.22 2.88 10.94
CA GLY A 39 -7.49 4.15 10.88
C GLY A 39 -6.27 4.25 11.78
N LYS A 40 -5.75 3.12 12.26
CA LYS A 40 -4.50 3.05 13.02
C LYS A 40 -3.32 2.73 12.11
N LYS A 41 -2.11 3.10 12.57
CA LYS A 41 -0.87 2.63 11.93
C LYS A 41 -0.86 1.11 11.99
N ALA A 42 -0.53 0.48 10.87
CA ALA A 42 -0.30 -0.96 10.85
C ALA A 42 0.87 -1.25 11.80
N GLU A 43 0.71 -2.22 12.70
CA GLU A 43 1.77 -2.61 13.66
C GLU A 43 3.05 -3.13 12.96
N PHE A 44 2.97 -3.33 11.65
CA PHE A 44 4.02 -3.88 10.82
C PHE A 44 4.93 -2.76 10.28
N SER A 45 6.19 -2.79 10.71
CA SER A 45 7.26 -1.87 10.27
C SER A 45 8.03 -2.43 9.05
N GLU A 46 9.05 -1.71 8.55
CA GLU A 46 9.99 -2.15 7.50
C GLU A 46 10.67 -3.51 7.79
N LYS A 47 10.63 -3.97 9.04
CA LYS A 47 11.15 -5.26 9.50
C LYS A 47 10.16 -6.41 9.39
N LEU A 48 9.00 -6.22 8.75
CA LEU A 48 8.03 -7.29 8.58
C LEU A 48 8.63 -8.48 7.82
N ASP A 49 8.41 -9.69 8.32
CA ASP A 49 8.77 -10.92 7.62
C ASP A 49 8.00 -11.04 6.30
N ASN A 50 8.65 -11.53 5.24
CA ASN A 50 8.01 -11.79 3.95
C ASN A 50 6.68 -12.57 4.07
N PRO A 51 6.60 -13.71 4.80
CA PRO A 51 5.35 -14.45 4.96
C PRO A 51 4.25 -13.63 5.65
N THR A 52 4.60 -12.79 6.63
CA THR A 52 3.63 -11.95 7.33
C THR A 52 3.09 -10.85 6.41
N ALA A 53 3.94 -10.27 5.55
CA ALA A 53 3.53 -9.31 4.53
C ALA A 53 2.53 -9.93 3.54
N VAL A 54 2.86 -11.12 3.03
CA VAL A 54 2.01 -11.89 2.10
C VAL A 54 0.66 -12.20 2.75
N LYS A 55 0.67 -12.70 4.00
CA LYS A 55 -0.56 -13.00 4.73
C LYS A 55 -1.42 -11.76 4.97
N TYR A 56 -0.80 -10.62 5.29
CA TYR A 56 -1.51 -9.37 5.45
C TYR A 56 -2.20 -8.94 4.16
N MET A 57 -1.50 -9.04 3.04
CA MET A 57 -2.05 -8.75 1.72
C MET A 57 -3.18 -9.73 1.35
N GLU A 58 -3.04 -11.02 1.65
CA GLU A 58 -4.12 -12.02 1.46
C GLU A 58 -5.37 -11.70 2.27
N GLU A 59 -5.21 -11.17 3.49
CA GLU A 59 -6.36 -10.80 4.32
C GLU A 59 -7.04 -9.50 3.87
N VAL A 60 -6.31 -8.57 3.25
CA VAL A 60 -6.86 -7.31 2.73
C VAL A 60 -7.46 -7.51 1.34
N LEU A 61 -6.77 -8.26 0.49
CA LEU A 61 -7.10 -8.44 -0.91
C LEU A 61 -6.71 -9.87 -1.31
N PRO A 62 -7.55 -10.88 -1.06
CA PRO A 62 -7.23 -12.28 -1.34
C PRO A 62 -7.01 -12.58 -2.83
N ASP A 63 -7.56 -11.73 -3.71
CA ASP A 63 -7.50 -11.85 -5.17
C ASP A 63 -6.24 -11.22 -5.81
N TYR A 64 -5.26 -10.77 -5.03
CA TYR A 64 -4.03 -10.19 -5.59
C TYR A 64 -3.17 -11.23 -6.33
N ASP A 65 -2.42 -10.77 -7.32
CA ASP A 65 -1.52 -11.59 -8.13
C ASP A 65 -0.18 -11.80 -7.40
N LYS A 66 0.08 -13.02 -6.92
CA LYS A 66 1.32 -13.38 -6.19
C LYS A 66 2.55 -13.49 -7.08
N ASP A 67 2.38 -13.66 -8.39
CA ASP A 67 3.48 -13.75 -9.35
C ASP A 67 4.00 -12.35 -9.71
N ARG A 68 3.13 -11.35 -9.69
CA ARG A 68 3.48 -9.94 -9.96
C ARG A 68 3.76 -9.12 -8.71
N VAL A 69 3.10 -9.41 -7.60
CA VAL A 69 3.25 -8.65 -6.36
C VAL A 69 4.29 -9.30 -5.47
N TYR A 70 5.49 -8.72 -5.46
CA TYR A 70 6.56 -9.21 -4.60
C TYR A 70 6.36 -8.79 -3.14
N PRO A 71 6.80 -9.62 -2.17
CA PRO A 71 6.79 -9.24 -0.75
C PRO A 71 7.50 -7.92 -0.46
N SER A 72 8.49 -7.56 -1.27
CA SER A 72 9.19 -6.27 -1.17
C SER A 72 8.29 -5.07 -1.46
N ASP A 73 7.35 -5.18 -2.39
CA ASP A 73 6.43 -4.10 -2.74
C ASP A 73 5.30 -3.99 -1.70
N ILE A 74 4.85 -5.12 -1.15
CA ILE A 74 3.92 -5.14 0.00
C ILE A 74 4.54 -4.42 1.20
N LYS A 75 5.83 -4.66 1.50
CA LYS A 75 6.54 -3.96 2.58
C LYS A 75 6.62 -2.46 2.36
N LYS A 76 6.87 -2.02 1.12
CA LYS A 76 6.86 -0.59 0.77
C LYS A 76 5.49 0.01 0.95
N LEU A 77 4.44 -0.69 0.53
CA LEU A 77 3.05 -0.26 0.66
C LEU A 77 2.68 -0.02 2.13
N ILE A 78 3.01 -0.96 3.02
CA ILE A 78 2.79 -0.82 4.47
C ILE A 78 3.59 0.37 5.03
N SER A 79 4.83 0.56 4.60
CA SER A 79 5.66 1.70 5.01
C SER A 79 5.03 3.04 4.60
N TRP A 80 4.53 3.14 3.36
CA TRP A 80 3.80 4.32 2.89
C TRP A 80 2.50 4.54 3.65
N TYR A 81 1.71 3.49 3.90
CA TYR A 81 0.51 3.57 4.71
C TYR A 81 0.79 4.14 6.11
N ASN A 82 1.82 3.62 6.78
CA ASN A 82 2.22 4.12 8.10
C ASN A 82 2.66 5.58 8.07
N LEU A 83 3.39 5.98 7.03
CA LEU A 83 3.82 7.37 6.84
C LEU A 83 2.61 8.29 6.58
N LEU A 84 1.65 7.84 5.77
CA LEU A 84 0.44 8.61 5.48
C LEU A 84 -0.42 8.82 6.74
N ILE A 85 -0.66 7.76 7.51
CA ILE A 85 -1.37 7.84 8.80
C ILE A 85 -0.60 8.72 9.81
N GLU A 86 0.73 8.67 9.82
CA GLU A 86 1.55 9.55 10.66
C GLU A 86 1.41 11.04 10.33
N ASN A 87 1.10 11.35 9.07
CA ASN A 87 0.87 12.71 8.62
C ASN A 87 -0.62 13.11 8.69
N ASP A 88 -1.47 12.33 9.40
CA ASP A 88 -2.92 12.51 9.47
C ASP A 88 -3.61 12.52 8.08
N ILE A 89 -2.97 11.92 7.07
CA ILE A 89 -3.55 11.74 5.74
C ILE A 89 -4.43 10.50 5.80
N THR A 90 -5.70 10.70 6.16
CA THR A 90 -6.68 9.61 6.29
C THR A 90 -7.64 9.51 5.11
N ASP A 91 -7.67 10.49 4.23
CA ASP A 91 -8.47 10.46 3.00
C ASP A 91 -7.61 9.90 1.86
N PHE A 92 -7.74 8.60 1.63
CA PHE A 92 -7.09 7.91 0.50
C PHE A 92 -8.01 7.79 -0.71
N GLU A 93 -9.31 8.00 -0.53
CA GLU A 93 -10.27 8.11 -1.62
C GLU A 93 -10.38 9.58 -2.03
N GLU A 94 -9.92 9.92 -3.24
CA GLU A 94 -10.76 10.84 -4.01
C GLU A 94 -12.06 10.06 -4.26
N LYS A 95 -13.13 10.40 -3.54
CA LYS A 95 -14.47 10.04 -3.98
C LYS A 95 -14.57 10.52 -5.42
N GLU A 96 -14.51 9.61 -6.38
CA GLU A 96 -15.10 9.86 -7.69
C GLU A 96 -16.60 10.07 -7.42
N GLU A 97 -16.97 11.33 -7.18
CA GLU A 97 -18.34 11.80 -7.38
C GLU A 97 -18.69 11.50 -8.84
N LYS A 98 -19.42 10.40 -8.99
CA LYS A 98 -20.05 9.97 -10.23
C LYS A 98 -21.10 10.97 -10.69
#